data_AF-A0A5P9C8T9-F1
#
_entry.id   AF-A0A5P9C8T9-F1
#
_cell.length_a   1.000
_cell.length_b   1.000
_cell.length_c   1.000
_cell.angle_alpha   90.00
_cell.angle_beta   90.00
_cell.angle_gamma   90.00
#
_symmetry.space_group_name_H-M   'P 1'
#
loop_
_entity.id
_entity.type
_entity.pdbx_description
1 polymer ?
#
loop_
_entity_poly.entity_id
_entity_poly.type
_entity_poly.pdbx_seq_one_letter_code
_entity_poly.pdbx_strand_id
1 'polypeptide(L)' 'MTSKKVPPPSIEVKTNYVHKGIVEDMLRKREAAGVEPIAILTTASFSSPAIKLLDSKNIAWAVIPESEIKGTEGKEQEKK' A
#
# COMPACT_ATOMS: atom_id res chain seq x y z
N MET A 1 -22.16 -2.60 27.17
CA MET A 1 -20.89 -2.93 26.49
C MET A 1 -20.89 -2.16 25.18
N THR A 2 -20.05 -1.14 25.04
CA THR A 2 -19.90 -0.44 23.76
C THR A 2 -19.14 -1.37 22.83
N SER A 3 -19.81 -1.87 21.78
CA SER A 3 -19.13 -2.59 20.71
C SER A 3 -18.04 -1.68 20.16
N LYS A 4 -16.76 -2.00 20.44
CA LYS A 4 -15.63 -1.31 19.79
C LYS A 4 -15.82 -1.52 18.30
N LYS A 5 -16.21 -0.46 17.60
CA LYS A 5 -16.37 -0.47 16.14
C LYS A 5 -14.99 -0.76 15.56
N VAL A 6 -14.81 -1.96 15.03
CA VAL A 6 -13.56 -2.37 14.39
C VAL A 6 -13.37 -1.45 13.17
N PRO A 7 -12.20 -0.79 13.02
CA PRO A 7 -11.93 0.01 11.85
C PRO A 7 -12.08 -0.82 10.58
N PRO A 8 -12.64 -0.26 9.50
CA PRO A 8 -12.68 -0.97 8.23
C PRO A 8 -11.25 -1.29 7.75
N PRO A 9 -10.99 -2.52 7.26
CA PRO A 9 -9.69 -2.90 6.72
C PRO A 9 -9.45 -2.20 5.37
N SER A 10 -8.18 -1.99 5.02
CA SER A 10 -7.77 -1.38 3.75
C SER A 10 -6.53 -2.02 3.16
N ILE A 11 -6.46 -2.03 1.82
CA ILE A 11 -5.29 -2.46 1.04
C ILE A 11 -4.81 -1.25 0.25
N GLU A 12 -3.52 -0.94 0.37
CA GLU A 12 -2.86 0.10 -0.42
C GLU A 12 -2.22 -0.50 -1.67
N VAL A 13 -2.33 0.16 -2.81
CA VAL A 13 -1.65 -0.25 -4.05
C VAL A 13 -0.77 0.89 -4.55
N LYS A 14 0.48 0.58 -4.87
CA LYS A 14 1.48 1.50 -5.40
C LYS A 14 2.03 0.98 -6.72
N THR A 15 2.42 1.89 -7.62
CA THR A 15 3.10 1.55 -8.87
C THR A 15 4.59 1.94 -8.85
N ASN A 16 5.08 2.38 -7.69
CA ASN A 16 6.43 2.92 -7.50
C ASN A 16 7.18 2.22 -6.37
N TYR A 17 8.49 2.47 -6.31
CA TYR A 17 9.34 2.00 -5.22
C TYR A 17 8.83 2.50 -3.86
N VAL A 18 8.64 1.57 -2.92
CA VAL A 18 8.09 1.87 -1.59
C VAL A 18 9.21 1.91 -0.56
N HIS A 19 9.60 3.12 -0.16
CA HIS A 19 10.52 3.34 0.96
C HIS A 19 9.78 3.63 2.27
N LYS A 20 10.49 3.61 3.40
CA LYS A 20 9.92 3.78 4.76
C LYS A 20 8.98 4.98 4.89
N GLY A 21 9.39 6.15 4.38
CA GLY A 21 8.56 7.36 4.41
C GLY A 21 7.20 7.24 3.71
N ILE A 22 7.08 6.43 2.64
CA ILE A 22 5.78 6.16 2.00
C ILE A 22 4.89 5.34 2.93
N VAL A 23 5.47 4.35 3.63
CA VAL A 23 4.74 3.52 4.60
C VAL A 23 4.29 4.37 5.80
N GLU A 24 5.16 5.24 6.34
CA GLU A 24 4.81 6.15 7.44
C GLU A 24 3.67 7.10 7.05
N ASP A 25 3.72 7.68 5.86
CA ASP A 25 2.65 8.56 5.36
C ASP A 25 1.34 7.79 5.14
N MET A 26 1.40 6.57 4.59
CA MET A 26 0.25 5.68 4.45
C MET A 26 -0.40 5.41 5.82
N LEU A 27 0.37 5.00 6.82
CA LEU A 27 -0.12 4.73 8.17
C LEU A 27 -0.82 5.95 8.78
N ARG A 28 -0.17 7.12 8.72
CA ARG A 28 -0.73 8.38 9.23
C ARG A 28 -2.06 8.73 8.57
N LYS A 29 -2.15 8.59 7.24
CA LYS A 29 -3.39 8.86 6.49
C LYS A 29 -4.51 7.89 6.84
N ARG A 30 -4.19 6.61 7.02
CA ARG A 30 -5.18 5.58 7.36
C ARG A 30 -5.69 5.73 8.78
N GLU A 31 -4.82 6.04 9.73
CA GLU A 31 -5.19 6.38 11.11
C GLU A 31 -6.14 7.60 11.14
N ALA A 32 -5.79 8.68 10.44
CA ALA A 32 -6.63 9.87 10.35
C ALA A 32 -8.01 9.60 9.70
N ALA A 33 -8.08 8.64 8.78
CA ALA A 33 -9.32 8.20 8.13
C ALA A 33 -10.08 7.13 8.94
N GLY A 34 -9.55 6.69 10.09
CA GLY A 34 -10.17 5.65 10.91
C GLY A 34 -10.26 4.29 10.21
N VAL A 35 -9.31 3.98 9.33
CA VAL A 35 -9.17 2.69 8.60
C VAL A 35 -7.91 1.98 9.05
N GLU A 36 -7.95 0.65 9.06
CA GLU A 36 -6.80 -0.19 9.39
C GLU A 36 -6.16 -0.71 8.11
N PRO A 37 -4.89 -0.36 7.80
CA PRO A 37 -4.19 -0.95 6.67
C PRO A 37 -3.75 -2.38 7.01
N ILE A 38 -4.22 -3.35 6.22
CA ILE A 38 -3.90 -4.78 6.41
C ILE A 38 -2.89 -5.28 5.38
N ALA A 39 -2.77 -4.60 4.23
CA ALA A 39 -1.80 -4.95 3.20
C ALA A 39 -1.35 -3.74 2.36
N ILE A 40 -0.16 -3.84 1.79
CA ILE A 40 0.35 -2.94 0.74
C ILE A 40 0.94 -3.75 -0.42
N LEU A 41 0.52 -3.42 -1.64
CA LEU A 41 1.00 -4.01 -2.88
C LEU A 41 1.81 -2.98 -3.66
N THR A 42 2.91 -3.40 -4.30
CA THR A 42 3.63 -2.54 -5.26
C THR A 42 3.95 -3.30 -6.54
N THR A 43 4.03 -2.60 -7.68
CA THR A 43 4.56 -3.17 -8.92
C THR A 43 6.07 -3.11 -9.04
N ALA A 44 6.74 -2.36 -8.16
CA ALA A 44 8.18 -2.17 -8.18
C ALA A 44 8.87 -3.02 -7.11
N SER A 45 9.35 -2.40 -6.04
CA SER A 45 10.00 -3.09 -4.92
C SER A 45 9.85 -2.28 -3.63
N PHE A 46 10.21 -2.90 -2.51
CA PHE A 46 10.25 -2.25 -1.20
C PHE A 46 11.68 -2.05 -0.73
N SER A 47 11.91 -0.99 0.05
CA SER A 47 13.16 -0.85 0.81
C SER A 47 13.17 -1.78 2.02
N SER A 48 14.34 -2.25 2.46
CA SER A 48 14.43 -3.07 3.68
C SER A 48 13.87 -2.36 4.93
N PRO A 49 14.11 -1.04 5.14
CA PRO A 49 13.45 -0.30 6.22
C PRO A 49 11.92 -0.24 6.10
N ALA A 50 11.36 -0.25 4.87
CA ALA A 50 9.91 -0.31 4.67
C ALA A 50 9.35 -1.67 5.09
N ILE A 51 9.96 -2.76 4.64
CA ILE A 51 9.58 -4.14 5.00
C ILE A 51 9.60 -4.31 6.53
N LYS A 52 10.69 -3.93 7.19
CA LYS A 52 10.80 -4.01 8.66
C LYS A 52 9.68 -3.27 9.38
N LEU A 53 9.28 -2.10 8.87
CA LEU A 53 8.18 -1.34 9.46
C LEU A 53 6.84 -2.06 9.25
N LEU A 54 6.58 -2.58 8.05
CA LEU A 54 5.36 -3.33 7.74
C LEU A 54 5.23 -4.60 8.61
N ASP A 55 6.31 -5.38 8.72
CA ASP A 55 6.36 -6.57 9.57
C ASP A 55 6.11 -6.22 11.05
N SER A 56 6.72 -5.13 11.56
CA SER A 56 6.50 -4.68 12.95
C SER A 56 5.06 -4.24 13.25
N LYS A 57 4.31 -3.90 12.20
CA LYS A 57 2.91 -3.47 12.26
C LYS A 57 1.94 -4.59 11.87
N ASN A 58 2.45 -5.80 11.57
CA ASN A 58 1.68 -6.93 11.09
C ASN A 58 0.86 -6.63 9.81
N ILE A 59 1.46 -5.87 8.88
CA ILE A 59 0.86 -5.49 7.60
C ILE A 59 1.48 -6.35 6.50
N ALA A 60 0.63 -7.07 5.75
CA ALA A 60 1.09 -7.91 4.65
C ALA A 60 1.66 -7.06 3.51
N TRP A 61 2.62 -7.59 2.77
CA TRP A 61 3.18 -6.92 1.61
C TRP A 61 3.49 -7.89 0.49
N ALA A 62 3.34 -7.41 -0.75
CA ALA A 62 3.72 -8.18 -1.93
C ALA A 62 4.15 -7.26 -3.07
N VAL A 63 5.08 -7.78 -3.88
CA VAL A 63 5.39 -7.23 -5.19
C VAL A 63 4.54 -7.99 -6.21
N ILE A 64 3.73 -7.27 -6.99
CA ILE A 64 2.88 -7.84 -8.03
C ILE A 64 3.36 -7.37 -9.40
N PRO A 65 3.20 -8.15 -10.48
CA PRO A 65 3.45 -7.65 -11.83
C PRO A 65 2.58 -6.44 -12.16
N GLU A 66 3.08 -5.51 -13.00
CA GLU A 66 2.30 -4.35 -13.45
C GLU A 66 1.04 -4.76 -14.23
N SER A 67 1.07 -5.91 -14.92
CA SER A 67 -0.06 -6.50 -15.62
C SER A 67 -1.25 -6.86 -14.71
N GLU A 68 -1.03 -7.00 -13.40
CA GLU A 68 -2.09 -7.30 -12.43
C GLU A 68 -2.93 -6.05 -12.08
N ILE A 69 -2.44 -4.85 -12.40
CA ILE A 69 -3.17 -3.59 -12.17
C ILE A 69 -3.86 -3.19 -13.48
N LYS A 70 -5.11 -3.64 -13.68
CA LYS A 70 -5.95 -3.19 -14.80
C LYS A 70 -6.23 -1.69 -14.69
N GLY A 71 -5.78 -0.91 -15.68
CA GLY A 71 -5.93 0.56 -15.73
C GLY A 71 -4.63 1.33 -15.99
N THR A 72 -3.49 0.66 -16.18
CA THR A 72 -2.21 1.28 -16.59
C THR A 72 -2.08 1.47 -18.11
N GLU A 73 -3.06 1.01 -18.91
CA GLU A 73 -3.09 1.08 -20.38
C GLU A 73 -3.08 2.51 -20.98
N GLY A 74 -3.00 3.56 -20.16
CA GLY A 74 -3.02 4.97 -20.61
C GLY A 74 -1.69 5.61 -20.96
N LYS A 75 -0.57 4.88 -21.07
CA LYS A 75 0.76 5.47 -21.36
C LYS A 75 1.50 4.92 -22.57
N GLU A 76 0.83 4.20 -23.46
CA GLU A 76 1.49 3.67 -24.66
C GLU A 76 0.64 3.91 -25.92
N GLN A 77 0.31 5.18 -26.20
CA GLN A 77 -0.19 5.59 -27.52
C GLN A 77 -0.13 7.12 -27.74
N GLU A 78 1.04 7.74 -27.56
CA GLU A 78 1.29 9.09 -28.10
C GLU A 78 2.73 9.21 -28.62
N LYS A 79 3.05 8.39 -29.63
CA LYS A 79 4.11 8.69 -30.59
C LYS A 79 3.72 8.13 -31.95
N LYS A 80 3.04 8.94 -32.75
CA LYS A 80 3.18 8.97 -34.21
C LYS A 80 2.72 10.32 -34.73
#